data_AF-A0A968FSW8-F1
#
_entry.id   AF-A0A968FSW8-F1
#
_cell.length_a   1.000
_cell.length_b   1.000
_cell.length_c   1.000
_cell.angle_alpha   90.00
_cell.angle_beta   90.00
_cell.angle_gamma   90.00
#
_symmetry.space_group_name_H-M   'P 1'
#
loop_
_entity.id
_entity.type
_entity.pdbx_description
1 polymer ?
#
loop_
_entity_poly.entity_id
_entity_poly.type
_entity_poly.pdbx_seq_one_letter_code
_entity_poly.pdbx_strand_id
1 'polypeptide(L)'
;MGKNTSRWLAGFVIHILMWTGYPAFGQERPPSPPSEVKIPKEPGWNSPAYRGWELLSIPGLIATYYDLDLDGKLDYQVIRKIIRKGTSDKTTIKQAIESARIDNLTVYVSKPIIYFTSKYPLFYCLGVDFRRNCRNIWIDVQEDGLNGNETLYTLSIPKHMVR
;
A
#
# COMPACT_ATOMS: atom_id res chain seq x y z
N MET A 1 20.16 -73.81 3.91
CA MET A 1 19.18 -72.79 3.50
C MET A 1 18.70 -72.07 4.76
N GLY A 2 18.74 -70.74 4.79
CA GLY A 2 18.47 -69.89 5.97
C GLY A 2 17.04 -69.98 6.54
N LYS A 3 16.67 -69.28 7.62
CA LYS A 3 17.18 -68.05 8.24
C LYS A 3 16.84 -68.04 9.75
N ASN A 4 17.78 -67.53 10.55
CA ASN A 4 17.69 -66.47 11.59
C ASN A 4 16.39 -66.28 12.40
N THR A 5 16.37 -65.83 13.66
CA THR A 5 17.31 -65.52 14.77
C THR A 5 16.39 -64.92 15.84
N SER A 6 16.56 -65.22 17.12
CA SER A 6 16.15 -64.28 18.18
C SER A 6 16.98 -64.55 19.44
N ARG A 7 17.86 -63.60 19.79
CA ARG A 7 18.53 -63.57 21.09
C ARG A 7 18.29 -62.20 21.71
N TRP A 8 17.85 -62.27 22.96
CA TRP A 8 17.52 -61.20 23.88
C TRP A 8 18.75 -60.59 24.56
N LEU A 9 18.52 -59.39 25.10
CA LEU A 9 19.09 -58.73 26.28
C LEU A 9 20.50 -58.09 26.18
N ALA A 10 20.44 -56.76 26.10
CA ALA A 10 20.80 -55.80 27.14
C ALA A 10 22.25 -55.66 27.61
N GLY A 11 22.70 -54.40 27.56
CA GLY A 11 23.58 -53.81 28.57
C GLY A 11 24.87 -53.24 28.00
N PHE A 12 24.96 -51.91 27.87
CA PHE A 12 26.04 -51.13 28.45
C PHE A 12 25.68 -49.63 28.45
N VAL A 13 25.72 -49.03 29.65
CA VAL A 13 25.55 -47.61 29.92
C VAL A 13 26.91 -46.95 29.83
N ILE A 14 27.05 -45.86 29.07
CA ILE A 14 28.05 -44.81 29.32
C ILE A 14 27.38 -43.44 29.09
N HIS A 15 27.36 -42.63 30.14
CA HIS A 15 27.01 -41.21 30.12
C HIS A 15 28.11 -40.39 29.41
N ILE A 16 27.72 -39.51 28.50
CA ILE A 16 28.51 -38.32 28.17
C ILE A 16 27.57 -37.11 28.26
N LEU A 17 27.77 -36.31 29.30
CA LEU A 17 27.36 -34.91 29.32
C LEU A 17 28.14 -34.18 28.23
N MET A 18 27.43 -33.57 27.28
CA MET A 18 27.94 -32.38 26.61
C MET A 18 26.90 -31.27 26.73
N TRP A 19 27.13 -30.40 27.71
CA TRP A 19 26.65 -29.03 27.68
C TRP A 19 27.32 -28.33 26.50
N THR A 20 26.59 -28.16 25.40
CA THR A 20 26.90 -27.13 24.42
C THR A 20 25.82 -26.07 24.55
N GLY A 21 26.15 -24.99 25.27
CA GLY A 21 25.39 -23.76 25.23
C GLY A 21 25.43 -23.21 23.82
N TYR A 22 24.38 -23.45 23.04
CA TYR A 22 24.13 -22.70 21.83
C TYR A 22 23.64 -21.30 22.25
N PRO A 23 24.22 -20.20 21.73
CA PRO A 23 23.63 -18.90 21.94
C PRO A 23 22.22 -18.95 21.33
N ALA A 24 21.24 -18.49 22.10
CA ALA A 24 19.88 -18.29 21.64
C ALA A 24 19.90 -17.24 20.52
N PHE A 25 20.13 -17.68 19.28
CA PHE A 25 19.80 -16.90 18.11
C PHE A 25 18.30 -16.63 18.22
N GLY A 26 17.95 -15.35 18.35
CA GLY A 26 16.57 -14.91 18.34
C GLY A 26 15.88 -15.55 17.15
N GLN A 27 14.95 -16.45 17.42
CA GLN A 27 14.10 -17.03 16.40
C GLN A 27 13.25 -15.88 15.88
N GLU A 28 13.69 -15.24 14.79
CA GLU A 28 12.81 -14.45 13.95
C GLU A 28 11.65 -15.37 13.63
N ARG A 29 10.50 -15.10 14.24
CA ARG A 29 9.28 -15.79 13.85
C ARG A 29 9.15 -15.58 12.35
N PRO A 30 8.87 -16.64 11.57
CA PRO A 30 8.50 -16.43 10.18
C PRO A 30 7.41 -15.35 10.17
N PRO A 31 7.49 -14.35 9.27
CA PRO A 31 6.48 -13.30 9.22
C PRO A 31 5.14 -14.00 9.20
N SER A 32 4.30 -13.67 10.18
CA SER A 32 2.92 -14.13 10.20
C SER A 32 2.37 -13.89 8.79
N PRO A 33 1.64 -14.87 8.20
CA PRO A 33 0.94 -14.61 6.94
C PRO A 33 0.21 -13.28 7.12
N PRO A 34 0.35 -12.32 6.19
CA PRO A 34 -0.13 -10.97 6.43
C PRO A 34 -1.59 -11.11 6.84
N SER A 35 -1.89 -10.78 8.09
CA SER A 35 -3.24 -10.43 8.51
C SER A 35 -3.73 -9.49 7.42
N GLU A 36 -4.78 -9.90 6.70
CA GLU A 36 -5.28 -9.23 5.50
C GLU A 36 -5.21 -7.72 5.70
N VAL A 37 -4.19 -7.08 5.12
CA VAL A 37 -3.88 -5.69 5.46
C VAL A 37 -5.02 -4.87 4.90
N LYS A 38 -5.87 -4.37 5.81
CA LYS A 38 -7.05 -3.61 5.43
C LYS A 38 -6.62 -2.27 4.84
N ILE A 39 -7.08 -1.98 3.63
CA ILE A 39 -6.84 -0.70 2.97
C ILE A 39 -7.56 0.41 3.77
N PRO A 40 -6.85 1.46 4.22
CA PRO A 40 -7.49 2.56 4.93
C PRO A 40 -8.43 3.35 4.00
N LYS A 41 -9.58 3.77 4.53
CA LYS A 41 -10.43 4.74 3.83
C LYS A 41 -9.71 6.10 3.79
N GLU A 42 -9.76 6.76 2.64
CA GLU A 42 -9.18 8.09 2.48
C GLU A 42 -9.83 9.10 3.47
N PRO A 43 -9.02 9.79 4.31
CA PRO A 43 -9.55 10.75 5.28
C PRO A 43 -10.11 12.03 4.65
N GLY A 44 -9.60 12.44 3.48
CA GLY A 44 -9.97 13.70 2.83
C GLY A 44 -9.18 14.92 3.30
N TRP A 45 -9.33 16.04 2.59
CA TRP A 45 -8.52 17.27 2.74
C TRP A 45 -8.76 18.03 4.04
N ASN A 46 -9.92 17.84 4.67
CA ASN A 46 -10.30 18.48 5.93
C ASN A 46 -9.85 17.68 7.17
N SER A 47 -9.19 16.53 6.98
CA SER A 47 -8.70 15.69 8.06
C SER A 47 -7.39 16.24 8.66
N PRO A 48 -7.16 16.14 9.98
CA PRO A 48 -5.86 16.44 10.58
C PRO A 48 -4.73 15.53 10.07
N ALA A 49 -5.06 14.38 9.46
CA ALA A 49 -4.09 13.49 8.82
C ALA A 49 -3.57 14.03 7.48
N TYR A 50 -4.25 14.99 6.85
CA TYR A 50 -3.89 15.48 5.52
C TYR A 50 -2.54 16.24 5.55
N ARG A 51 -1.65 15.92 4.60
CA ARG A 51 -0.29 16.50 4.50
C ARG A 51 -0.01 17.18 3.17
N GLY A 52 -1.01 17.31 2.30
CA GLY A 52 -0.88 17.94 1.00
C GLY A 52 -0.92 16.95 -0.15
N TRP A 53 -0.60 17.44 -1.34
CA TRP A 53 -0.63 16.69 -2.57
C TRP A 53 0.53 17.08 -3.48
N GLU A 54 0.86 16.24 -4.44
CA GLU A 54 1.86 16.54 -5.46
C GLU A 54 1.58 15.87 -6.81
N LEU A 55 2.15 16.44 -7.86
CA LEU A 55 2.22 15.77 -9.15
C LEU A 55 3.32 14.71 -9.11
N LEU A 56 3.00 13.50 -9.55
CA LEU A 56 4.00 12.45 -9.66
C LEU A 56 4.88 12.66 -10.89
N SER A 57 6.06 12.06 -10.88
CA SER A 57 6.97 12.02 -12.04
C SER A 57 6.33 11.37 -13.26
N ILE A 58 5.38 10.46 -13.04
CA ILE A 58 4.54 9.87 -14.09
C ILE A 58 3.48 10.91 -14.49
N PRO A 59 3.51 11.39 -15.76
CA PRO A 59 2.56 12.40 -16.21
C PRO A 59 1.11 11.91 -16.08
N GLY A 60 0.23 12.83 -15.66
CA GLY A 60 -1.19 12.53 -15.55
C GLY A 60 -1.60 11.91 -14.21
N LEU A 61 -0.69 11.77 -13.24
CA LEU A 61 -0.99 11.30 -11.90
C LEU A 61 -0.73 12.37 -10.84
N ILE A 62 -1.58 12.38 -9.82
CA ILE A 62 -1.47 13.25 -8.64
C ILE A 62 -1.63 12.40 -7.39
N ALA A 63 -0.75 12.58 -6.42
CA ALA A 63 -0.77 11.89 -5.15
C ALA A 63 -1.23 12.83 -4.03
N THR A 64 -2.04 12.32 -3.12
CA THR A 64 -2.44 12.98 -1.88
C THR A 64 -1.90 12.20 -0.70
N TYR A 65 -1.27 12.89 0.24
CA TYR A 65 -0.54 12.29 1.35
C TYR A 65 -1.25 12.46 2.68
N TYR A 66 -1.12 11.43 3.50
CA TYR A 66 -1.68 11.36 4.85
C TYR A 66 -0.67 10.78 5.84
N ASP A 67 -0.69 11.38 7.02
CA ASP A 67 -0.06 10.93 8.26
C ASP A 67 -1.21 10.40 9.13
N LEU A 68 -1.42 9.09 9.11
CA LEU A 68 -2.66 8.50 9.63
C LEU A 68 -2.66 8.44 11.15
N ASP A 69 -1.51 8.24 11.77
CA ASP A 69 -1.35 8.15 13.23
C ASP A 69 -0.88 9.45 13.89
N LEU A 70 -0.63 10.49 13.09
CA LEU A 70 -0.23 11.83 13.51
C LEU A 70 1.16 11.87 14.18
N ASP A 71 2.06 10.95 13.82
CA ASP A 71 3.44 10.91 14.33
C ASP A 71 4.40 11.88 13.61
N GLY A 72 3.90 12.60 12.60
CA GLY A 72 4.67 13.53 11.78
C GLY A 72 5.34 12.90 10.55
N LYS A 73 5.12 11.61 10.30
CA LYS A 73 5.58 10.89 9.10
C LYS A 73 4.40 10.56 8.18
N LEU A 74 4.71 10.30 6.92
CA LEU A 74 3.69 9.88 5.96
C LEU A 74 3.51 8.37 6.07
N ASP A 75 2.27 7.90 6.20
CA ASP A 75 1.97 6.47 6.21
C ASP A 75 1.20 6.04 4.97
N TYR A 76 0.44 6.97 4.40
CA TYR A 76 -0.58 6.65 3.44
C TYR A 76 -0.61 7.68 2.32
N GLN A 77 -0.79 7.20 1.09
CA GLN A 77 -1.07 8.06 -0.05
C GLN A 77 -2.14 7.43 -0.93
N VAL A 78 -2.89 8.28 -1.60
CA VAL A 78 -3.80 7.89 -2.67
C VAL A 78 -3.40 8.57 -3.95
N ILE A 79 -3.49 7.88 -5.08
CA ILE A 79 -3.09 8.42 -6.38
C ILE A 79 -4.30 8.47 -7.30
N ARG A 80 -4.52 9.62 -7.93
CA ARG A 80 -5.61 9.82 -8.89
C ARG A 80 -5.08 10.13 -10.28
N LYS A 81 -5.91 9.79 -11.27
CA LYS A 81 -5.72 10.15 -12.67
C LYS A 81 -6.22 11.57 -12.91
N ILE A 82 -5.38 12.40 -13.51
CA ILE A 82 -5.75 13.73 -14.00
C ILE A 82 -6.56 13.54 -15.28
N ILE A 83 -7.80 14.02 -15.27
CA ILE A 83 -8.73 13.96 -16.41
C ILE A 83 -8.52 15.18 -17.32
N ARG A 84 -8.40 16.37 -16.74
CA ARG A 84 -8.17 17.61 -17.47
C ARG A 84 -7.50 18.68 -16.61
N LYS A 85 -6.94 19.69 -17.29
CA LYS A 85 -6.36 20.88 -16.67
C LYS A 85 -7.17 22.11 -17.06
N GLY A 86 -7.32 23.04 -16.13
CA GLY A 86 -7.86 24.39 -16.36
C GLY A 86 -6.88 25.44 -15.86
N THR A 87 -7.23 26.72 -16.06
CA THR A 87 -6.43 27.85 -15.58
C THR A 87 -7.26 28.76 -14.70
N SER A 88 -6.64 29.33 -13.67
CA SER A 88 -7.30 30.27 -12.76
C SER A 88 -7.64 31.61 -13.41
N ASP A 89 -7.01 31.92 -14.55
CA ASP A 89 -7.27 33.15 -15.32
C ASP A 89 -8.63 33.10 -16.04
N LYS A 90 -9.10 31.88 -16.34
CA LYS A 90 -10.38 31.63 -17.03
C LYS A 90 -11.46 31.12 -16.09
N THR A 91 -11.08 30.49 -14.99
CA THR A 91 -12.02 29.81 -14.08
C THR A 91 -11.66 30.14 -12.63
N THR A 92 -12.58 30.79 -11.94
CA THR A 92 -12.43 31.01 -10.50
C THR A 92 -12.42 29.69 -9.74
N ILE A 93 -11.80 29.65 -8.55
CA ILE A 93 -11.78 28.44 -7.71
C ILE A 93 -13.21 27.95 -7.41
N LYS A 94 -14.15 28.86 -7.15
CA LYS A 94 -15.56 28.53 -6.91
C LYS A 94 -16.21 27.85 -8.12
N GLN A 95 -15.99 28.37 -9.32
CA GLN A 95 -16.49 27.76 -10.56
C GLN A 95 -15.84 26.39 -10.81
N ALA A 96 -14.55 26.24 -10.51
CA ALA A 96 -13.86 24.97 -10.66
C ALA A 96 -14.41 23.90 -9.71
N ILE A 97 -14.64 24.24 -8.44
CA ILE A 97 -15.27 23.34 -7.46
C ILE A 97 -16.67 22.93 -7.92
N GLU A 98 -17.47 23.88 -8.41
CA GLU A 98 -18.82 23.60 -8.88
C GLU A 98 -18.83 22.71 -10.13
N SER A 99 -17.96 22.98 -11.10
CA SER A 99 -17.79 22.11 -12.27
C SER A 99 -17.33 20.71 -11.88
N ALA A 100 -16.38 20.58 -10.95
CA ALA A 100 -15.93 19.28 -10.48
C ALA A 100 -17.06 18.50 -9.79
N ARG A 101 -17.93 19.19 -9.02
CA ARG A 101 -19.09 18.58 -8.38
C ARG A 101 -20.09 18.02 -9.40
N ILE A 102 -20.40 18.78 -10.46
CA ILE A 102 -21.30 18.37 -11.54
C ILE A 102 -20.73 17.18 -12.32
N ASP A 103 -19.44 17.26 -12.66
CA ASP A 103 -18.75 16.23 -13.44
C ASP A 103 -18.36 15.00 -12.60
N ASN A 104 -18.68 14.99 -11.29
CA ASN A 104 -18.29 13.95 -10.34
C ASN A 104 -16.77 13.70 -10.35
N LEU A 105 -15.99 14.79 -10.23
CA LEU A 105 -14.53 14.85 -10.22
C LEU A 105 -14.01 15.42 -8.89
N THR A 106 -12.71 15.23 -8.64
CA THR A 106 -11.99 15.94 -7.57
C THR A 106 -11.17 17.08 -8.18
N VAL A 107 -10.94 18.15 -7.40
CA VAL A 107 -10.20 19.33 -7.86
C VAL A 107 -8.97 19.60 -6.98
N TYR A 108 -7.85 19.90 -7.63
CA TYR A 108 -6.60 20.32 -6.99
C TYR A 108 -6.16 21.65 -7.59
N VAL A 109 -5.82 22.61 -6.76
CA VAL A 109 -5.54 23.99 -7.19
C VAL A 109 -4.10 24.35 -6.87
N SER A 110 -3.31 24.66 -7.88
CA SER A 110 -1.96 25.24 -7.76
C SER A 110 -1.83 26.37 -8.76
N LYS A 111 -2.09 27.61 -8.32
CA LYS A 111 -2.13 28.79 -9.21
C LYS A 111 -0.88 28.85 -10.11
N PRO A 112 -1.04 29.04 -11.43
CA PRO A 112 -2.29 29.34 -12.15
C PRO A 112 -3.08 28.11 -12.64
N ILE A 113 -2.66 26.88 -12.31
CA ILE A 113 -3.22 25.64 -12.85
C ILE A 113 -4.26 25.04 -11.90
N ILE A 114 -5.34 24.51 -12.48
CA ILE A 114 -6.36 23.73 -11.79
C ILE A 114 -6.36 22.33 -12.40
N TYR A 115 -6.22 21.29 -11.58
CA TYR A 115 -6.27 19.90 -11.99
C TYR A 115 -7.61 19.30 -11.61
N PHE A 116 -8.30 18.74 -12.60
CA PHE A 116 -9.52 17.96 -12.41
C PHE A 116 -9.16 16.48 -12.55
N THR A 117 -9.53 15.68 -11.56
CA THR A 117 -9.10 14.29 -11.44
C THR A 117 -10.29 13.37 -11.25
N SER A 118 -10.06 12.06 -11.41
CA SER A 118 -11.04 11.05 -10.99
C SER A 118 -11.52 11.32 -9.55
N LYS A 119 -12.80 11.03 -9.29
CA LYS A 119 -13.37 11.12 -7.93
C LYS A 119 -12.63 10.17 -7.00
N TYR A 120 -12.57 8.90 -7.40
CA TYR A 120 -11.94 7.85 -6.64
C TYR A 120 -10.46 7.69 -7.00
N PRO A 121 -9.60 7.36 -6.02
CA PRO A 121 -8.22 6.96 -6.29
C PRO A 121 -8.12 5.72 -7.16
N LEU A 122 -7.15 5.74 -8.07
CA LEU A 122 -6.75 4.56 -8.84
C LEU A 122 -5.81 3.67 -8.04
N PHE A 123 -4.98 4.28 -7.17
CA PHE A 123 -4.07 3.56 -6.29
C PHE A 123 -4.26 3.97 -4.85
N TYR A 124 -4.21 2.98 -3.96
CA TYR A 124 -4.11 3.15 -2.51
C TYR A 124 -2.76 2.60 -2.08
N CYS A 125 -1.97 3.38 -1.34
CA CYS A 125 -0.64 2.97 -0.93
C CYS A 125 -0.46 3.17 0.57
N LEU A 126 -0.09 2.09 1.27
CA LEU A 126 0.15 2.06 2.70
C LEU A 126 1.61 1.70 3.01
N GLY A 127 2.15 2.33 4.04
CA GLY A 127 3.56 2.24 4.41
C GLY A 127 4.42 3.09 3.48
N VAL A 128 4.06 4.36 3.32
CA VAL A 128 4.89 5.36 2.62
C VAL A 128 6.16 5.60 3.43
N ASP A 129 7.33 5.58 2.79
CA ASP A 129 8.60 5.92 3.47
C ASP A 129 9.00 7.39 3.25
N PHE A 130 10.11 7.83 3.86
CA PHE A 130 10.63 9.19 3.70
C PHE A 130 11.07 9.53 2.26
N ARG A 131 11.27 8.53 1.40
CA ARG A 131 11.56 8.67 -0.03
C ARG A 131 10.29 8.57 -0.88
N ARG A 132 9.12 8.46 -0.25
CA ARG A 132 7.80 8.27 -0.87
C ARG A 132 7.65 6.95 -1.62
N ASN A 133 8.44 5.93 -1.25
CA ASN A 133 8.19 4.58 -1.72
C ASN A 133 7.04 3.97 -0.94
N CYS A 134 6.27 3.13 -1.61
CA CYS A 134 5.12 2.45 -1.07
C CYS A 134 5.47 1.00 -0.74
N ARG A 135 5.23 0.58 0.50
CA ARG A 135 5.37 -0.83 0.87
C ARG A 135 4.28 -1.70 0.26
N ASN A 136 3.02 -1.29 0.38
CA ASN A 136 1.88 -2.00 -0.16
C ASN A 136 1.09 -1.06 -1.08
N ILE A 137 0.74 -1.52 -2.27
CA ILE A 137 -0.02 -0.77 -3.26
C ILE A 137 -1.20 -1.62 -3.69
N TRP A 138 -2.40 -1.08 -3.64
CA TRP A 138 -3.61 -1.67 -4.20
C TRP A 138 -4.10 -0.81 -5.36
N ILE A 139 -4.63 -1.47 -6.38
CA ILE A 139 -5.19 -0.84 -7.57
C ILE A 139 -6.69 -1.09 -7.60
N ASP A 140 -7.44 -0.01 -7.74
CA ASP A 140 -8.84 -0.03 -8.11
C ASP A 140 -8.96 0.05 -9.64
N VAL A 141 -8.98 -1.13 -10.28
CA VAL A 141 -9.06 -1.22 -11.75
C VAL A 141 -10.43 -0.81 -12.28
N GLN A 142 -11.47 -0.88 -11.45
CA GLN A 142 -12.84 -0.53 -11.85
C GLN A 142 -13.12 0.97 -11.68
N GLU A 143 -12.22 1.71 -11.02
CA GLU A 143 -12.34 3.14 -10.72
C GLU A 143 -13.66 3.46 -9.98
N ASP A 144 -14.13 2.53 -9.15
CA ASP A 144 -15.41 2.61 -8.42
C ASP A 144 -15.25 2.93 -6.92
N GLY A 145 -14.01 3.13 -6.48
CA GLY A 145 -13.63 3.52 -5.13
C GLY A 145 -13.57 2.36 -4.15
N LEU A 146 -13.02 2.64 -2.96
CA LEU A 146 -12.70 1.62 -1.97
C LEU A 146 -13.91 0.75 -1.57
N ASN A 147 -14.04 -0.44 -2.16
CA ASN A 147 -15.20 -1.32 -2.00
C ASN A 147 -14.85 -2.81 -1.81
N GLY A 148 -13.56 -3.16 -1.80
CA GLY A 148 -13.07 -4.52 -1.56
C GLY A 148 -12.75 -5.30 -2.83
N ASN A 149 -12.93 -4.72 -4.02
CA ASN A 149 -12.50 -5.32 -5.29
C ASN A 149 -11.02 -5.02 -5.63
N GLU A 150 -10.33 -4.23 -4.79
CA GLU A 150 -9.01 -3.72 -5.10
C GLU A 150 -7.96 -4.83 -5.07
N THR A 151 -7.06 -4.81 -6.04
CA THR A 151 -6.06 -5.87 -6.17
C THR A 151 -4.69 -5.39 -5.72
N LEU A 152 -4.01 -6.21 -4.92
CA LEU A 152 -2.62 -5.94 -4.53
C LEU A 152 -1.74 -5.91 -5.78
N TYR A 153 -1.06 -4.79 -6.00
CA TYR A 153 -0.07 -4.66 -7.05
C TYR A 153 1.26 -5.27 -6.61
N THR A 154 1.82 -6.10 -7.48
CA THR A 154 3.18 -6.61 -7.32
C THR A 154 3.93 -6.53 -8.64
N LEU A 155 5.19 -6.08 -8.59
CA LEU A 155 6.08 -6.05 -9.75
C LEU A 155 6.46 -7.47 -10.23
N SER A 156 6.27 -8.49 -9.38
CA SER A 156 6.68 -9.86 -9.69
C SER A 156 5.76 -10.58 -10.67
N ILE A 157 4.59 -10.02 -11.01
CA ILE A 157 3.66 -10.62 -11.97
C ILE A 157 3.20 -9.53 -12.95
N PRO A 158 3.90 -9.32 -14.08
CA PRO A 158 3.40 -8.46 -15.13
C PRO A 158 2.08 -9.04 -15.66
N LYS A 159 0.96 -8.41 -15.31
CA LYS A 159 -0.34 -8.73 -15.89
C LYS A 159 -0.40 -8.11 -17.29
N HIS A 160 -0.68 -8.93 -18.31
CA HIS A 160 -1.01 -8.40 -19.63
C HIS A 160 -2.23 -7.48 -19.50
N MET A 161 -2.17 -6.29 -20.10
CA MET A 161 -3.37 -5.48 -20.33
C MET A 161 -4.30 -6.30 -21.25
N VAL A 162 -5.37 -6.86 -20.68
CA VAL A 162 -6.48 -7.39 -21.48
C VAL A 162 -7.26 -6.18 -21.96
N ARG A 163 -7.28 -5.99 -23.27
CA ARG A 163 -7.94 -4.88 -23.95
C ARG A 163 -9.42 -5.18 -24.18
#